data_AF-A0A1C6UY93-F1
#
_entry.id   AF-A0A1C6UY93-F1
#
_cell.length_a   1.000
_cell.length_b   1.000
_cell.length_c   1.000
_cell.angle_alpha   90.00
_cell.angle_beta   90.00
_cell.angle_gamma   90.00
#
_symmetry.space_group_name_H-M   'P 1'
#
loop_
_entity.id
_entity.type
_entity.pdbx_description
1 polymer ?
#
loop_
_entity_poly.entity_id
_entity_poly.type
_entity_poly.pdbx_seq_one_letter_code
_entity_poly.pdbx_strand_id
1 'polypeptide(L)'
;MAGPPRPEEAQDAAELVAALRRLRLWSGLAYRELERKAAADGAVLPSSTIATALGRPTLPREQLVEMLVRACGLGDAEVDRWLAARKRIAMLDESSPQAGAQSVAVEPTEPEPALSSAPPEPGPSRARRSRRPALLALVTGLVLVGLGVGGYALSIDEDRTATTRTPAADAATSGLGPPIGDAGSFVQIRAAHSPELCLSEGRDERGRYPNAVAALRPCQAVPPRTFLEPVGAELVFIKWLSPTEGTGCLTLLTDGVAENLLEPQNECSEVRYQQLFRFERLGRAPTDRYRLRSAHTGRCIGLLDDTATAGATAVQEDCTKAPEQEFLIDLLPSA
;
A
#
# COMPACT_ATOMS: atom_id res chain seq x y z
N MET A 1 -18.51 -10.03 -7.56
CA MET A 1 -17.67 -10.13 -6.35
C MET A 1 -17.01 -11.49 -6.37
N ALA A 2 -15.70 -11.57 -6.54
CA ALA A 2 -14.99 -12.86 -6.52
C ALA A 2 -15.04 -13.42 -5.08
N GLY A 3 -15.34 -14.72 -4.94
CA GLY A 3 -15.35 -15.39 -3.65
C GLY A 3 -13.95 -15.48 -3.01
N PRO A 4 -13.86 -15.91 -1.74
CA PRO A 4 -12.58 -16.11 -1.08
C PRO A 4 -11.71 -17.09 -1.89
N PRO A 5 -10.38 -16.87 -1.96
CA PRO A 5 -9.48 -17.69 -2.76
C PRO A 5 -9.51 -19.14 -2.27
N ARG A 6 -9.48 -20.07 -3.23
CA ARG A 6 -9.56 -21.51 -2.99
C ARG A 6 -8.18 -22.10 -2.75
N PRO A 7 -7.88 -22.67 -1.57
CA PRO A 7 -6.57 -23.24 -1.27
C PRO A 7 -6.28 -24.51 -2.07
N GLU A 8 -7.30 -25.24 -2.51
CA GLU A 8 -7.15 -26.46 -3.31
C GLU A 8 -6.44 -26.24 -4.66
N GLU A 9 -6.46 -25.02 -5.21
CA GLU A 9 -5.87 -24.70 -6.51
C GLU A 9 -4.33 -24.57 -6.45
N ALA A 10 -3.74 -24.39 -5.27
CA ALA A 10 -2.30 -24.21 -5.11
C ALA A 10 -1.54 -25.55 -5.27
N GLN A 11 -0.64 -25.65 -6.24
CA GLN A 11 0.10 -26.87 -6.55
C GLN A 11 1.42 -26.96 -5.79
N ASP A 12 2.01 -25.82 -5.42
CA ASP A 12 3.30 -25.74 -4.73
C ASP A 12 3.31 -24.69 -3.59
N ALA A 13 4.45 -24.57 -2.91
CA ALA A 13 4.63 -23.66 -1.79
C ALA A 13 4.48 -22.17 -2.18
N ALA A 14 4.95 -21.78 -3.38
CA ALA A 14 4.87 -20.41 -3.86
C ALA A 14 3.41 -20.02 -4.18
N GLU A 15 2.67 -20.93 -4.81
CA GLU A 15 1.26 -20.76 -5.11
C GLU A 15 0.39 -20.72 -3.85
N LEU A 16 0.72 -21.51 -2.82
CA LEU A 16 0.02 -21.44 -1.53
C LEU A 16 0.25 -20.10 -0.83
N VAL A 17 1.49 -19.60 -0.84
CA VAL A 17 1.80 -18.27 -0.30
C VAL A 17 1.09 -17.18 -1.10
N ALA A 18 1.03 -17.29 -2.43
CA ALA A 18 0.25 -16.38 -3.26
C ALA A 18 -1.26 -16.42 -2.93
N ALA A 19 -1.81 -17.61 -2.67
CA ALA A 19 -3.19 -17.77 -2.23
C ALA A 19 -3.44 -17.13 -0.85
N LEU A 20 -2.52 -17.30 0.12
CA LEU A 20 -2.62 -16.64 1.43
C LEU A 20 -2.52 -15.11 1.33
N ARG A 21 -1.70 -14.59 0.43
CA ARG A 21 -1.66 -13.14 0.12
C ARG A 21 -3.02 -12.67 -0.42
N ARG A 22 -3.61 -13.42 -1.37
CA ARG A 22 -4.97 -13.13 -1.88
C ARG A 22 -6.02 -13.20 -0.76
N LEU A 23 -5.91 -14.15 0.16
CA LEU A 23 -6.84 -14.29 1.28
C LEU A 23 -6.80 -13.07 2.21
N ARG A 24 -5.59 -12.61 2.53
CA ARG A 24 -5.40 -11.37 3.29
C ARG A 24 -6.01 -10.17 2.57
N LEU A 25 -5.77 -10.04 1.27
CA LEU A 25 -6.32 -8.92 0.49
C LEU A 25 -7.85 -8.97 0.46
N TRP A 26 -8.43 -10.17 0.30
CA TRP A 26 -9.87 -10.39 0.32
C TRP A 26 -10.51 -10.04 1.68
N SER A 27 -9.83 -10.32 2.80
CA SER A 27 -10.36 -9.96 4.13
C SER A 27 -10.32 -8.46 4.41
N GLY A 28 -9.58 -7.67 3.62
CA GLY A 28 -9.47 -6.22 3.76
C GLY A 28 -8.67 -5.77 4.97
N LEU A 29 -7.99 -6.70 5.66
CA LEU A 29 -7.30 -6.42 6.93
C LEU A 29 -5.82 -6.09 6.71
N ALA A 30 -5.35 -5.04 7.36
CA ALA A 30 -3.92 -4.73 7.43
C ALA A 30 -3.20 -5.71 8.39
N TYR A 31 -1.88 -5.86 8.27
CA TYR A 31 -1.12 -6.79 9.12
C TYR A 31 -1.28 -6.53 10.62
N ARG A 32 -1.37 -5.26 11.03
CA ARG A 32 -1.64 -4.86 12.42
C ARG A 32 -3.03 -5.25 12.91
N GLU A 33 -4.00 -5.35 12.01
CA GLU A 33 -5.37 -5.74 12.36
C GLU A 33 -5.49 -7.25 12.48
N LEU A 34 -4.80 -7.99 11.61
CA LEU A 34 -4.64 -9.43 11.75
C LEU A 34 -3.94 -9.79 13.07
N GLU A 35 -2.88 -9.05 13.44
CA GLU A 35 -2.21 -9.19 14.75
C GLU A 35 -3.18 -8.93 15.90
N ARG A 36 -3.98 -7.85 15.85
CA ARG A 36 -5.00 -7.55 16.88
C ARG A 36 -6.08 -8.63 16.96
N LYS A 37 -6.55 -9.15 15.82
CA LYS A 37 -7.56 -10.21 15.78
C LYS A 37 -7.02 -11.53 16.31
N ALA A 38 -5.83 -11.93 15.90
CA ALA A 38 -5.16 -13.10 16.44
C ALA A 38 -4.97 -12.98 17.96
N ALA A 39 -4.55 -11.81 18.45
CA ALA A 39 -4.40 -11.57 19.88
C ALA A 39 -5.74 -11.62 20.64
N ALA A 40 -6.84 -11.16 20.03
CA ALA A 40 -8.18 -11.28 20.60
C ALA A 40 -8.63 -12.74 20.75
N ASP A 41 -8.18 -13.61 19.85
CA ASP A 41 -8.41 -15.07 19.89
C ASP A 41 -7.34 -15.83 20.72
N GLY A 42 -6.49 -15.12 21.46
CA GLY A 42 -5.44 -15.71 22.31
C GLY A 42 -4.20 -16.22 21.56
N ALA A 43 -4.09 -15.94 20.27
CA ALA A 43 -2.98 -16.35 19.42
C ALA A 43 -1.93 -15.23 19.29
N VAL A 44 -0.65 -15.62 19.19
CA VAL A 44 0.46 -14.67 18.98
C VAL A 44 0.87 -14.72 17.51
N LEU A 45 0.44 -13.72 16.74
CA LEU A 45 0.78 -13.57 15.33
C LEU A 45 1.27 -12.15 15.03
N PRO A 46 2.54 -11.83 15.32
CA PRO A 46 3.09 -10.49 15.10
C PRO A 46 3.04 -10.08 13.63
N SER A 47 2.81 -8.80 13.35
CA SER A 47 2.74 -8.28 11.97
C SER A 47 4.01 -8.60 11.16
N SER A 48 5.18 -8.57 11.79
CA SER A 48 6.47 -8.90 11.17
C SER A 48 6.59 -10.38 10.79
N THR A 49 5.99 -11.28 11.58
CA THR A 49 5.94 -12.71 11.28
C THR A 49 5.04 -12.98 10.07
N ILE A 50 3.88 -12.31 9.98
CA ILE A 50 2.99 -12.42 8.82
C ILE A 50 3.69 -11.90 7.56
N ALA A 51 4.28 -10.70 7.63
CA ALA A 51 4.99 -10.09 6.50
C ALA A 51 6.17 -10.96 6.03
N THR A 52 6.95 -11.54 6.96
CA THR A 52 8.07 -12.42 6.62
C THR A 52 7.60 -13.71 5.97
N ALA A 53 6.60 -14.38 6.56
CA ALA A 53 6.08 -15.65 6.05
C ALA A 53 5.40 -15.49 4.69
N LEU A 54 4.66 -14.40 4.48
CA LEU A 54 4.06 -14.08 3.20
C LEU A 54 5.05 -13.44 2.22
N GLY A 55 6.26 -13.09 2.63
CA GLY A 55 7.29 -12.53 1.73
C GLY A 55 8.08 -13.58 0.96
N ARG A 56 8.13 -14.82 1.45
CA ARG A 56 8.99 -15.89 0.92
C ARG A 56 8.19 -16.95 0.17
N PRO A 57 8.70 -17.51 -0.94
CA PRO A 57 8.05 -18.61 -1.66
C PRO A 57 8.35 -19.97 -0.99
N THR A 58 8.21 -20.06 0.33
CA THR A 58 8.51 -21.26 1.12
C THR A 58 7.27 -21.69 1.89
N LEU A 59 7.08 -23.00 2.08
CA LEU A 59 5.87 -23.53 2.72
C LEU A 59 5.74 -23.00 4.16
N PRO A 60 4.71 -22.18 4.47
CA PRO A 60 4.57 -21.63 5.81
C PRO A 60 4.27 -22.74 6.84
N ARG A 61 4.57 -22.48 8.12
CA ARG A 61 4.25 -23.41 9.20
C ARG A 61 2.74 -23.56 9.36
N GLU A 62 2.30 -24.75 9.77
CA GLU A 62 0.87 -25.09 9.91
C GLU A 62 0.12 -24.11 10.81
N GLN A 63 0.66 -23.86 12.00
CA GLN A 63 0.09 -22.93 12.98
C GLN A 63 -0.04 -21.50 12.42
N LEU A 64 0.88 -21.07 11.56
CA LEU A 64 0.79 -19.74 10.95
C LEU A 64 -0.36 -19.66 9.96
N VAL A 65 -0.57 -20.71 9.15
CA VAL A 65 -1.68 -20.80 8.20
C VAL A 65 -3.00 -20.77 8.95
N GLU A 66 -3.14 -21.58 10.00
CA GLU A 66 -4.33 -21.61 10.87
C GLU A 66 -4.66 -20.22 11.43
N MET A 67 -3.71 -19.61 12.15
CA MET A 67 -3.92 -18.30 12.79
C MET A 67 -4.25 -17.21 11.78
N LEU A 68 -3.58 -17.21 10.61
CA LEU A 68 -3.82 -16.22 9.55
C LEU A 68 -5.20 -16.37 8.92
N VAL A 69 -5.63 -17.60 8.62
CA VAL A 69 -6.94 -17.88 8.02
C VAL A 69 -8.07 -17.51 8.99
N ARG A 70 -7.93 -17.89 10.27
CA ARG A 70 -8.89 -17.52 11.32
C ARG A 70 -8.93 -16.01 11.54
N ALA A 71 -7.78 -15.33 11.60
CA ALA A 71 -7.71 -13.87 11.71
C ALA A 71 -8.33 -13.13 10.51
N CYS A 72 -8.34 -13.75 9.32
CA CYS A 72 -9.06 -13.25 8.14
C CYS A 72 -10.60 -13.38 8.26
N GLY A 73 -11.11 -14.01 9.32
CA GLY A 73 -12.54 -14.15 9.60
C GLY A 73 -13.18 -15.41 9.01
N LEU A 74 -12.38 -16.40 8.63
CA LEU A 74 -12.86 -17.68 8.11
C LEU A 74 -13.07 -18.69 9.25
N GLY A 75 -14.06 -19.56 9.10
CA GLY A 75 -14.41 -20.57 10.10
C GLY A 75 -13.53 -21.82 10.05
N ASP A 76 -13.77 -22.74 10.98
CA ASP A 76 -12.96 -23.96 11.14
C ASP A 76 -12.95 -24.84 9.88
N ALA A 77 -14.08 -24.90 9.16
CA ALA A 77 -14.17 -25.67 7.91
C ALA A 77 -13.23 -25.14 6.83
N GLU A 78 -13.09 -23.83 6.70
CA GLU A 78 -12.13 -23.24 5.77
C GLU A 78 -10.69 -23.40 6.27
N VAL A 79 -10.44 -23.23 7.56
CA VAL A 79 -9.12 -23.50 8.17
C VAL A 79 -8.65 -24.91 7.80
N ASP A 80 -9.50 -25.92 7.96
CA ASP A 80 -9.18 -27.31 7.61
C ASP A 80 -8.81 -27.46 6.12
N ARG A 81 -9.50 -26.75 5.21
CA ARG A 81 -9.18 -26.77 3.78
C ARG A 81 -7.81 -26.16 3.47
N TRP A 82 -7.45 -25.07 4.16
CA TRP A 82 -6.12 -24.46 4.03
C TRP A 82 -5.02 -25.37 4.57
N LEU A 83 -5.25 -26.02 5.72
CA LEU A 83 -4.31 -26.98 6.29
C LEU A 83 -4.15 -28.23 5.43
N ALA A 84 -5.25 -28.72 4.82
CA ALA A 84 -5.22 -29.85 3.89
C ALA A 84 -4.41 -29.55 2.62
N ALA A 85 -4.58 -28.36 2.03
CA ALA A 85 -3.80 -27.93 0.87
C ALA A 85 -2.30 -27.84 1.19
N ARG A 86 -1.95 -27.24 2.33
CA ARG A 86 -0.56 -27.20 2.84
C ARG A 86 0.03 -28.61 3.00
N LYS A 87 -0.73 -29.53 3.63
CA LYS A 87 -0.29 -30.91 3.87
C LYS A 87 -0.06 -31.68 2.57
N ARG A 88 -0.94 -31.50 1.57
CA ARG A 88 -0.75 -32.06 0.23
C ARG A 88 0.55 -31.58 -0.41
N ILE A 89 0.83 -30.27 -0.35
CA ILE A 89 2.07 -29.70 -0.90
C ILE A 89 3.30 -30.27 -0.19
N ALA A 90 3.27 -30.36 1.15
CA ALA A 90 4.36 -30.97 1.91
C ALA A 90 4.62 -32.42 1.47
N MET A 91 3.57 -33.22 1.26
CA MET A 91 3.71 -34.61 0.80
C MET A 91 4.27 -34.72 -0.62
N LEU A 92 3.94 -33.78 -1.51
CA LEU A 92 4.46 -33.76 -2.89
C LEU A 92 5.95 -33.39 -2.94
N ASP A 93 6.38 -32.48 -2.05
CA ASP A 93 7.79 -32.06 -1.93
C ASP A 93 8.67 -33.21 -1.41
N GLU A 94 8.18 -33.94 -0.39
CA GLU A 94 8.85 -35.13 0.16
C GLU A 94 8.87 -36.34 -0.79
N SER A 95 7.91 -36.43 -1.72
CA SER A 95 7.79 -37.55 -2.67
C SER A 95 8.60 -37.34 -3.96
N SER A 96 9.19 -36.17 -4.15
CA SER A 96 10.11 -35.91 -5.26
C SER A 96 11.46 -36.55 -4.98
N PRO A 97 11.98 -37.46 -5.83
CA PRO A 97 13.33 -37.98 -5.68
C PRO A 97 14.34 -36.85 -5.93
N GLN A 98 14.75 -36.16 -4.87
CA GLN A 98 15.83 -35.18 -4.95
C GLN A 98 17.15 -35.92 -5.16
N ALA A 99 17.64 -35.84 -6.40
CA ALA A 99 19.05 -35.99 -6.69
C ALA A 99 19.87 -34.98 -5.87
N GLY A 100 20.79 -35.49 -5.06
CA GLY A 100 21.99 -34.76 -4.66
C GLY A 100 21.88 -33.87 -3.42
N ALA A 101 21.62 -34.48 -2.26
CA ALA A 101 22.06 -33.92 -0.98
C ALA A 101 23.61 -33.84 -0.95
N GLN A 102 24.18 -32.64 -1.07
CA GLN A 102 25.49 -32.38 -0.48
C GLN A 102 25.30 -32.05 0.99
N SER A 103 25.32 -33.12 1.79
CA SER A 103 25.56 -33.06 3.23
C SER A 103 27.04 -32.81 3.45
N VAL A 104 27.39 -31.60 3.89
CA VAL A 104 28.61 -31.41 4.70
C VAL A 104 28.14 -31.47 6.15
N ALA A 105 28.41 -32.60 6.77
CA ALA A 105 28.24 -32.84 8.19
C ALA A 105 29.10 -31.86 8.99
N VAL A 106 28.46 -31.15 9.92
CA VAL A 106 29.14 -30.64 11.12
C VAL A 106 28.44 -31.28 12.30
N GLU A 107 29.20 -32.11 13.00
CA GLU A 107 28.79 -32.97 14.09
C GLU A 107 28.61 -32.16 15.40
N PRO A 108 27.63 -32.50 16.27
CA PRO A 108 27.36 -31.81 17.53
C PRO A 108 28.17 -32.39 18.70
N THR A 109 28.72 -31.53 19.56
CA THR A 109 29.36 -31.93 20.83
C THR A 109 28.74 -31.18 22.02
N GLU A 110 28.22 -31.93 22.99
CA GLU A 110 27.92 -31.57 24.39
C GLU A 110 28.04 -32.87 25.24
N PRO A 111 28.09 -32.89 26.61
CA PRO A 111 28.24 -31.82 27.63
C PRO A 111 29.19 -32.12 28.86
N GLU A 112 29.43 -31.08 29.69
CA GLU A 112 29.68 -30.99 31.18
C GLU A 112 30.89 -31.68 31.90
N PRO A 113 31.35 -31.28 33.14
CA PRO A 113 30.61 -30.68 34.27
C PRO A 113 31.30 -29.55 35.13
N ALA A 114 30.55 -29.10 36.16
CA ALA A 114 30.73 -28.00 37.10
C ALA A 114 31.68 -28.22 38.31
N LEU A 115 32.21 -27.12 38.88
CA LEU A 115 32.54 -26.89 40.31
C LEU A 115 32.46 -25.36 40.58
N SER A 116 31.46 -24.84 41.28
CA SER A 116 31.36 -24.70 42.75
C SER A 116 32.41 -23.79 43.40
N SER A 117 32.02 -22.57 43.77
CA SER A 117 32.20 -22.06 45.16
C SER A 117 31.42 -20.76 45.41
N ALA A 118 30.84 -20.68 46.61
CA ALA A 118 30.16 -19.56 47.27
C ALA A 118 30.45 -19.70 48.80
N PRO A 119 30.03 -18.81 49.74
CA PRO A 119 29.90 -17.34 49.85
C PRO A 119 30.64 -16.84 51.16
N PRO A 120 30.39 -15.67 51.86
CA PRO A 120 29.10 -15.17 52.42
C PRO A 120 28.86 -13.62 52.41
N GLU A 121 27.62 -13.20 52.70
CA GLU A 121 27.16 -11.80 52.92
C GLU A 121 27.54 -11.22 54.30
N PRO A 122 27.33 -9.90 54.53
CA PRO A 122 26.12 -9.49 55.29
C PRO A 122 25.48 -8.13 54.89
N GLY A 123 24.14 -8.02 54.93
CA GLY A 123 23.39 -6.74 55.07
C GLY A 123 23.38 -6.21 56.52
N PRO A 124 22.50 -5.28 56.95
CA PRO A 124 21.49 -4.46 56.22
C PRO A 124 21.48 -2.95 56.63
N SER A 125 20.75 -2.06 55.90
CA SER A 125 20.03 -0.93 56.56
C SER A 125 18.95 -0.24 55.71
N ARG A 126 17.69 -0.54 56.09
CA ARG A 126 16.53 0.36 56.25
C ARG A 126 16.32 1.51 55.24
N ALA A 127 15.55 1.24 54.18
CA ALA A 127 14.82 2.29 53.47
C ALA A 127 13.42 2.49 54.10
N ARG A 128 13.24 3.65 54.73
CA ARG A 128 12.03 4.07 55.46
C ARG A 128 10.97 4.60 54.48
N ARG A 129 9.73 4.14 54.67
CA ARG A 129 8.49 4.60 54.01
C ARG A 129 8.22 6.12 54.15
N SER A 130 7.57 6.64 53.10
CA SER A 130 6.54 7.71 53.09
C SER A 130 7.06 9.16 53.20
N ARG A 131 6.59 10.18 52.46
CA ARG A 131 5.23 10.53 52.00
C ARG A 131 5.30 11.38 50.71
N ARG A 132 4.25 11.29 49.89
CA ARG A 132 3.93 12.29 48.84
C ARG A 132 3.62 13.66 49.47
N PRO A 133 3.71 14.75 48.68
CA PRO A 133 2.48 15.50 48.45
C PRO A 133 2.23 15.82 46.97
N ALA A 134 0.94 15.85 46.65
CA ALA A 134 0.36 16.28 45.39
C ALA A 134 0.36 17.81 45.26
N LEU A 135 0.50 18.32 44.05
CA LEU A 135 0.16 19.69 43.69
C LEU A 135 -0.81 19.64 42.50
N LEU A 136 -2.08 19.96 42.80
CA LEU A 136 -3.09 20.35 41.82
C LEU A 136 -2.79 21.77 41.34
N ALA A 137 -2.81 22.00 40.02
CA ALA A 137 -2.94 23.32 39.45
C ALA A 137 -4.36 23.45 38.85
N LEU A 138 -5.05 24.48 39.31
CA LEU A 138 -6.44 24.83 39.06
C LEU A 138 -6.47 25.88 37.95
N VAL A 139 -7.23 25.67 36.87
CA VAL A 139 -7.55 26.72 35.89
C VAL A 139 -9.04 26.68 35.61
N THR A 140 -9.72 27.77 35.96
CA THR A 140 -11.14 28.06 35.76
C THR A 140 -11.31 29.33 34.92
N GLY A 141 -12.38 29.41 34.11
CA GLY A 141 -12.89 30.62 33.44
C GLY A 141 -13.14 30.41 31.93
N LEU A 142 -14.29 29.91 31.42
CA LEU A 142 -15.68 30.43 31.39
C LEU A 142 -15.91 31.52 30.33
N VAL A 143 -16.55 31.19 29.18
CA VAL A 143 -17.34 32.09 28.29
C VAL A 143 -18.31 31.23 27.43
N LEU A 144 -19.58 31.10 27.83
CA LEU A 144 -20.82 31.72 27.31
C LEU A 144 -21.49 31.04 26.09
N VAL A 145 -22.69 30.54 26.37
CA VAL A 145 -23.74 30.05 25.45
C VAL A 145 -24.45 31.24 24.80
N GLY A 146 -24.61 31.20 23.48
CA GLY A 146 -25.52 32.08 22.73
C GLY A 146 -26.50 31.25 21.92
N LEU A 147 -27.74 31.16 22.41
CA LEU A 147 -28.92 30.72 21.65
C LEU A 147 -29.42 31.90 20.81
N GLY A 148 -29.66 31.66 19.52
CA GLY A 148 -30.27 32.62 18.60
C GLY A 148 -31.20 31.93 17.63
N VAL A 149 -32.50 32.02 17.92
CA VAL A 149 -33.63 31.62 17.07
C VAL A 149 -33.73 32.58 15.87
N GLY A 150 -34.06 32.06 14.69
CA GLY A 150 -34.40 32.88 13.53
C GLY A 150 -34.88 32.05 12.35
N GLY A 151 -36.17 31.70 12.35
CA GLY A 151 -36.83 31.16 11.17
C GLY A 151 -37.07 32.24 10.13
N TYR A 152 -36.86 31.91 8.86
CA TYR A 152 -37.53 32.52 7.72
C TYR A 152 -37.83 31.43 6.71
N ALA A 153 -39.09 31.03 6.67
CA ALA A 153 -39.69 30.39 5.51
C ALA A 153 -40.26 31.52 4.64
N LEU A 154 -39.83 31.61 3.38
CA LEU A 154 -40.63 32.15 2.30
C LEU A 154 -40.37 31.36 1.01
N SER A 155 -41.48 30.91 0.46
CA SER A 155 -41.69 30.14 -0.75
C SER A 155 -41.35 30.95 -2.00
N ILE A 156 -40.79 30.30 -3.03
CA ILE A 156 -41.16 30.59 -4.42
C ILE A 156 -41.18 29.26 -5.18
N ASP A 157 -42.40 28.90 -5.59
CA ASP A 157 -42.73 27.91 -6.60
C ASP A 157 -42.53 28.57 -7.97
N GLU A 158 -41.78 27.94 -8.89
CA GLU A 158 -42.06 28.13 -10.31
C GLU A 158 -41.51 26.97 -11.16
N ASP A 159 -42.46 26.19 -11.66
CA ASP A 159 -42.42 25.30 -12.81
C ASP A 159 -41.35 25.65 -13.86
N ARG A 160 -40.50 24.67 -14.19
CA ARG A 160 -40.01 24.50 -15.58
C ARG A 160 -39.86 23.03 -15.97
N THR A 161 -40.92 22.56 -16.62
CA THR A 161 -40.92 21.71 -17.81
C THR A 161 -40.07 20.44 -17.77
N ALA A 162 -40.77 19.35 -17.47
CA ALA A 162 -40.43 18.02 -17.94
C ALA A 162 -40.26 18.05 -19.48
N THR A 163 -39.01 18.05 -19.95
CA THR A 163 -38.70 17.58 -21.30
C THR A 163 -38.28 16.13 -21.17
N THR A 164 -39.18 15.25 -21.58
CA THR A 164 -38.97 13.82 -21.78
C THR A 164 -37.84 13.65 -22.80
N ARG A 165 -36.59 13.60 -22.32
CA ARG A 165 -35.46 13.20 -23.15
C ARG A 165 -35.38 11.68 -23.03
N THR A 166 -35.87 11.02 -24.08
CA THR A 166 -35.59 9.62 -24.41
C THR A 166 -34.17 9.26 -23.96
N PRO A 167 -33.95 8.14 -23.25
CA PRO A 167 -32.60 7.67 -23.00
C PRO A 167 -32.06 7.19 -24.36
N ALA A 168 -31.41 8.10 -25.08
CA ALA A 168 -30.34 7.69 -25.97
C ALA A 168 -29.36 6.95 -25.07
N ALA A 169 -29.25 5.65 -25.31
CA ALA A 169 -28.13 4.86 -24.85
C ALA A 169 -26.88 5.53 -25.43
N ASP A 170 -26.34 6.49 -24.69
CA ASP A 170 -25.06 7.07 -25.00
C ASP A 170 -24.04 5.98 -24.80
N ALA A 171 -23.52 5.57 -25.95
CA ALA A 171 -22.35 4.76 -26.15
C ALA A 171 -21.30 5.05 -25.07
N ALA A 172 -20.74 3.97 -24.54
CA ALA A 172 -19.56 3.96 -23.69
C ALA A 172 -18.51 4.98 -24.18
N THR A 173 -18.20 5.96 -23.34
CA THR A 173 -17.00 6.78 -23.49
C THR A 173 -15.77 5.93 -23.12
N SER A 174 -15.49 4.90 -23.93
CA SER A 174 -14.17 4.25 -23.94
C SER A 174 -13.19 5.24 -24.56
N GLY A 175 -12.34 5.88 -23.75
CA GLY A 175 -11.19 6.64 -24.30
C GLY A 175 -10.62 7.82 -23.50
N LEU A 176 -11.07 8.10 -22.28
CA LEU A 176 -10.53 9.24 -21.50
C LEU A 176 -9.23 8.92 -20.74
N GLY A 177 -8.97 7.64 -20.45
CA GLY A 177 -7.80 7.18 -19.72
C GLY A 177 -6.53 6.97 -20.56
N PRO A 178 -5.42 6.56 -19.92
CA PRO A 178 -4.19 6.22 -20.60
C PRO A 178 -4.38 4.91 -21.41
N PRO A 179 -3.53 4.60 -22.38
CA PRO A 179 -3.74 3.49 -23.32
C PRO A 179 -3.40 2.12 -22.69
N ILE A 180 -3.91 1.82 -21.50
CA ILE A 180 -3.60 0.61 -20.73
C ILE A 180 -4.70 -0.44 -20.87
N GLY A 181 -4.32 -1.73 -20.80
CA GLY A 181 -5.29 -2.83 -20.80
C GLY A 181 -6.00 -3.01 -19.45
N ASP A 182 -7.08 -3.81 -19.43
CA ASP A 182 -7.90 -4.06 -18.22
C ASP A 182 -7.11 -4.68 -17.05
N ALA A 183 -6.06 -5.45 -17.36
CA ALA A 183 -5.16 -6.03 -16.36
C ALA A 183 -4.04 -5.08 -15.92
N GLY A 184 -3.98 -3.87 -16.49
CA GLY A 184 -2.87 -2.94 -16.33
C GLY A 184 -1.76 -3.12 -17.35
N SER A 185 -0.78 -2.22 -17.32
CA SER A 185 0.32 -2.19 -18.29
C SER A 185 1.58 -1.56 -17.69
N PHE A 186 2.74 -2.08 -18.10
CA PHE A 186 4.02 -1.41 -17.84
C PHE A 186 4.14 -0.19 -18.74
N VAL A 187 4.59 0.93 -18.19
CA VAL A 187 4.69 2.20 -18.92
C VAL A 187 5.95 2.98 -18.57
N GLN A 188 6.28 3.94 -19.43
CA GLN A 188 7.04 5.13 -19.07
C GLN A 188 6.08 6.32 -19.00
N ILE A 189 6.14 7.06 -17.88
CA ILE A 189 5.44 8.34 -17.72
C ILE A 189 6.48 9.43 -17.97
N ARG A 190 6.45 10.07 -19.13
CA ARG A 190 7.47 11.06 -19.55
C ARG A 190 6.95 12.48 -19.38
N ALA A 191 7.81 13.41 -19.04
CA ALA A 191 7.46 14.83 -19.08
C ALA A 191 7.24 15.25 -20.54
N ALA A 192 6.10 15.88 -20.87
CA ALA A 192 5.78 16.19 -22.26
C ALA A 192 6.76 17.19 -22.90
N HIS A 193 7.37 18.04 -22.09
CA HIS A 193 8.28 19.11 -22.53
C HIS A 193 9.77 18.79 -22.32
N SER A 194 10.07 17.64 -21.71
CA SER A 194 11.40 17.04 -21.61
C SER A 194 11.28 15.52 -21.76
N PRO A 195 10.95 15.03 -22.97
CA PRO A 195 10.51 13.66 -23.22
C PRO A 195 11.58 12.58 -22.96
N GLU A 196 12.83 12.95 -22.71
CA GLU A 196 13.91 12.07 -22.28
C GLU A 196 13.87 11.76 -20.77
N LEU A 197 13.06 12.50 -20.01
CA LEU A 197 12.88 12.36 -18.57
C LEU A 197 11.56 11.69 -18.24
N CYS A 198 11.64 10.72 -17.32
CA CYS A 198 10.55 9.93 -16.82
C CYS A 198 10.29 10.24 -15.35
N LEU A 199 9.02 10.22 -14.96
CA LEU A 199 8.60 10.18 -13.57
C LEU A 199 9.04 8.85 -12.95
N SER A 200 9.95 8.91 -11.99
CA SER A 200 10.53 7.75 -11.32
C SER A 200 10.90 8.11 -9.88
N GLU A 201 11.51 7.15 -9.20
CA GLU A 201 12.04 7.36 -7.85
C GLU A 201 13.22 8.34 -7.86
N GLY A 202 13.17 9.32 -6.96
CA GLY A 202 14.21 10.32 -6.75
C GLY A 202 14.20 10.87 -5.34
N ARG A 203 14.68 12.09 -5.18
CA ARG A 203 14.77 12.80 -3.89
C ARG A 203 14.05 14.14 -4.00
N ASP A 204 13.58 14.64 -2.86
CA ASP A 204 13.08 16.01 -2.78
C ASP A 204 14.21 16.97 -3.18
N GLU A 205 13.99 17.71 -4.26
CA GLU A 205 14.93 18.66 -4.84
C GLU A 205 15.32 19.76 -3.84
N ARG A 206 14.40 20.12 -2.94
CA ARG A 206 14.66 21.10 -1.87
C ARG A 206 15.38 20.48 -0.67
N GLY A 207 15.57 19.16 -0.65
CA GLY A 207 16.28 18.43 0.41
C GLY A 207 15.62 18.51 1.79
N ARG A 208 14.32 18.83 1.86
CA ARG A 208 13.58 18.97 3.12
C ARG A 208 13.00 17.64 3.59
N TYR A 209 12.74 16.73 2.66
CA TYR A 209 12.24 15.39 2.95
C TYR A 209 13.26 14.31 2.59
N PRO A 210 13.69 13.45 3.53
CA PRO A 210 14.80 12.53 3.30
C PRO A 210 14.42 11.27 2.49
N ASN A 211 13.14 10.92 2.44
CA ASN A 211 12.70 9.69 1.80
C ASN A 211 12.63 9.84 0.27
N ALA A 212 12.44 8.71 -0.40
CA ALA A 212 12.22 8.68 -1.83
C ALA A 212 10.92 9.40 -2.20
N VAL A 213 10.95 10.19 -3.26
CA VAL A 213 9.75 10.85 -3.82
C VAL A 213 9.77 10.73 -5.34
N ALA A 214 8.64 11.03 -5.97
CA ALA A 214 8.57 11.17 -7.41
C ALA A 214 9.36 12.37 -7.89
N ALA A 215 10.27 12.10 -8.83
CA ALA A 215 11.06 13.10 -9.51
C ALA A 215 11.34 12.66 -10.95
N LEU A 216 11.77 13.61 -11.77
CA LEU A 216 12.21 13.35 -13.12
C LEU A 216 13.62 12.74 -13.14
N ARG A 217 13.75 11.61 -13.83
CA ARG A 217 15.01 10.90 -14.04
C ARG A 217 15.15 10.56 -15.53
N PRO A 218 16.37 10.39 -16.08
CA PRO A 218 16.52 9.85 -17.42
C PRO A 218 15.72 8.56 -17.57
N CYS A 219 14.95 8.40 -18.65
CA CYS A 219 14.05 7.26 -18.81
C CYS A 219 14.75 5.89 -18.84
N GLN A 220 16.05 5.87 -19.14
CA GLN A 220 16.91 4.68 -19.09
C GLN A 220 17.47 4.40 -17.68
N ALA A 221 17.20 5.27 -16.70
CA ALA A 221 17.69 5.08 -15.34
C ALA A 221 17.15 3.77 -14.73
N VAL A 222 17.97 3.19 -13.86
CA VAL A 222 17.71 1.97 -13.08
C VAL A 222 16.38 2.10 -12.30
N PRO A 223 15.69 0.97 -11.99
CA PRO A 223 14.40 0.85 -11.30
C PRO A 223 14.00 1.95 -10.32
N PRO A 224 12.67 2.16 -10.13
CA PRO A 224 11.61 1.16 -10.34
C PRO A 224 11.03 1.08 -11.76
N ARG A 225 10.43 -0.08 -12.11
CA ARG A 225 9.54 -0.18 -13.27
C ARG A 225 8.17 0.36 -12.90
N THR A 226 7.58 1.18 -13.76
CA THR A 226 6.23 1.72 -13.54
C THR A 226 5.18 0.80 -14.15
N PHE A 227 4.19 0.41 -13.35
CA PHE A 227 3.01 -0.35 -13.76
C PHE A 227 1.76 0.44 -13.40
N LEU A 228 0.90 0.68 -14.39
CA LEU A 228 -0.41 1.29 -14.17
C LEU A 228 -1.45 0.18 -14.00
N GLU A 229 -2.07 0.12 -12.83
CA GLU A 229 -3.13 -0.84 -12.52
C GLU A 229 -4.49 -0.12 -12.46
N PRO A 230 -5.46 -0.46 -13.33
CA PRO A 230 -6.78 0.13 -13.30
C PRO A 230 -7.53 -0.23 -12.02
N VAL A 231 -8.26 0.76 -11.48
CA VAL A 231 -9.18 0.64 -10.34
C VAL A 231 -10.53 1.18 -10.79
N GLY A 232 -11.41 0.26 -11.19
CA GLY A 232 -12.67 0.63 -11.84
C GLY A 232 -12.44 1.30 -13.21
N ALA A 233 -13.34 2.20 -13.60
CA ALA A 233 -13.35 2.77 -14.95
C ALA A 233 -12.42 3.99 -15.13
N GLU A 234 -12.04 4.69 -14.06
CA GLU A 234 -11.38 6.01 -14.17
C GLU A 234 -10.14 6.19 -13.30
N LEU A 235 -9.94 5.33 -12.30
CA LEU A 235 -8.85 5.46 -11.34
C LEU A 235 -7.76 4.45 -11.64
N VAL A 236 -6.55 4.80 -11.26
CA VAL A 236 -5.35 4.00 -11.53
C VAL A 236 -4.42 4.07 -10.33
N PHE A 237 -3.86 2.94 -9.93
CA PHE A 237 -2.65 2.93 -9.13
C PHE A 237 -1.43 3.15 -10.03
N ILE A 238 -0.56 4.07 -9.64
CA ILE A 238 0.79 4.17 -10.20
C ILE A 238 1.69 3.33 -9.30
N LYS A 239 2.05 2.12 -9.76
CA LYS A 239 2.88 1.19 -9.00
C LYS A 239 4.33 1.25 -9.46
N TRP A 240 5.24 1.31 -8.50
CA TRP A 240 6.67 1.20 -8.71
C TRP A 240 7.17 -0.13 -8.20
N LEU A 241 7.68 -0.94 -9.13
CA LEU A 241 8.24 -2.24 -8.84
C LEU A 241 9.75 -2.09 -8.70
N SER A 242 10.20 -1.96 -7.45
CA SER A 242 11.61 -1.98 -7.07
C SER A 242 12.09 -3.44 -6.93
N PRO A 243 13.23 -3.81 -7.52
CA PRO A 243 13.82 -5.15 -7.33
C PRO A 243 14.24 -5.43 -5.89
N THR A 244 14.56 -4.38 -5.12
CA THR A 244 15.10 -4.49 -3.76
C THR A 244 14.06 -4.20 -2.69
N GLU A 245 13.18 -3.23 -2.93
CA GLU A 245 12.21 -2.75 -1.94
C GLU A 245 10.80 -3.31 -2.17
N GLY A 246 10.57 -3.96 -3.31
CA GLY A 246 9.26 -4.52 -3.68
C GLY A 246 8.36 -3.49 -4.37
N THR A 247 7.05 -3.68 -4.26
CA THR A 247 6.07 -2.82 -4.95
C THR A 247 5.56 -1.72 -4.04
N GLY A 248 5.82 -0.47 -4.40
CA GLY A 248 5.22 0.71 -3.80
C GLY A 248 4.12 1.28 -4.69
N CYS A 249 3.00 1.70 -4.09
CA CYS A 249 2.02 2.56 -4.74
C CYS A 249 2.38 4.02 -4.48
N LEU A 250 2.44 4.81 -5.55
CA LEU A 250 2.67 6.23 -5.42
C LEU A 250 1.55 6.84 -4.58
N THR A 251 1.90 7.57 -3.53
CA THR A 251 0.98 8.07 -2.52
C THR A 251 1.20 9.57 -2.33
N LEU A 252 0.14 10.35 -2.48
CA LEU A 252 0.16 11.77 -2.13
C LEU A 252 0.29 11.92 -0.61
N LEU A 253 1.33 12.63 -0.18
CA LEU A 253 1.51 13.03 1.21
C LEU A 253 0.74 14.33 1.46
N THR A 254 -0.08 14.34 2.51
CA THR A 254 -1.05 15.42 2.78
C THR A 254 -0.73 16.26 4.01
N ASP A 255 0.39 15.97 4.68
CA ASP A 255 0.78 16.65 5.90
C ASP A 255 2.30 16.76 6.06
N GLY A 256 2.70 17.56 7.05
CA GLY A 256 4.09 17.71 7.45
C GLY A 256 4.98 18.37 6.38
N VAL A 257 6.29 18.14 6.51
CA VAL A 257 7.30 18.74 5.61
C VAL A 257 7.22 18.22 4.17
N ALA A 258 6.53 17.10 3.98
CA ALA A 258 6.38 16.41 2.71
C ALA A 258 5.00 16.65 2.07
N GLU A 259 4.20 17.57 2.61
CA GLU A 259 2.91 17.92 2.03
C GLU A 259 3.05 18.25 0.54
N ASN A 260 2.14 17.68 -0.26
CA ASN A 260 2.11 17.75 -1.72
C ASN A 260 3.20 16.95 -2.45
N LEU A 261 4.09 16.24 -1.76
CA LEU A 261 5.00 15.30 -2.40
C LEU A 261 4.30 13.97 -2.67
N LEU A 262 4.88 13.18 -3.59
CA LEU A 262 4.42 11.82 -3.85
C LEU A 262 5.52 10.82 -3.44
N GLU A 263 5.21 9.94 -2.50
CA GLU A 263 6.12 8.91 -1.98
C GLU A 263 5.61 7.51 -2.37
N PRO A 264 6.47 6.58 -2.78
CA PRO A 264 6.08 5.19 -2.93
C PRO A 264 5.84 4.57 -1.55
N GLN A 265 4.59 4.20 -1.26
CA GLN A 265 4.25 3.47 -0.03
C GLN A 265 3.82 2.05 -0.35
N ASN A 266 4.20 1.13 0.53
CA ASN A 266 3.72 -0.24 0.48
C ASN A 266 2.22 -0.32 0.78
N GLU A 267 1.61 -1.49 0.58
CA GLU A 267 0.19 -1.73 0.86
C GLU A 267 -0.78 -0.87 0.02
N CYS A 268 -0.71 -1.03 -1.30
CA CYS A 268 -1.69 -0.49 -2.24
C CYS A 268 -3.14 -0.79 -1.82
N SER A 269 -3.99 0.23 -1.73
CA SER A 269 -5.36 0.09 -1.24
C SER A 269 -6.34 1.02 -1.95
N GLU A 270 -7.43 0.46 -2.49
CA GLU A 270 -8.43 1.22 -3.26
C GLU A 270 -9.28 2.14 -2.38
N VAL A 271 -9.27 1.94 -1.06
CA VAL A 271 -9.95 2.84 -0.12
C VAL A 271 -9.07 4.02 0.31
N ARG A 272 -7.76 3.99 -0.02
CA ARG A 272 -6.83 5.10 0.20
C ARG A 272 -6.75 5.96 -1.05
N TYR A 273 -7.66 6.92 -1.17
CA TYR A 273 -7.73 7.81 -2.33
C TYR A 273 -6.44 8.60 -2.61
N GLN A 274 -5.55 8.76 -1.62
CA GLN A 274 -4.21 9.37 -1.82
C GLN A 274 -3.31 8.54 -2.75
N GLN A 275 -3.63 7.25 -2.95
CA GLN A 275 -2.89 6.32 -3.81
C GLN A 275 -3.50 6.17 -5.21
N LEU A 276 -4.64 6.83 -5.44
CA LEU A 276 -5.41 6.70 -6.68
C LEU A 276 -5.27 7.97 -7.50
N PHE A 277 -5.08 7.79 -8.80
CA PHE A 277 -4.91 8.88 -9.75
C PHE A 277 -5.87 8.74 -10.91
N ARG A 278 -6.33 9.87 -11.43
CA ARG A 278 -7.04 9.95 -12.71
C ARG A 278 -6.10 10.53 -13.76
N PHE A 279 -6.08 9.92 -14.93
CA PHE A 279 -5.39 10.46 -16.10
C PHE A 279 -6.43 11.16 -16.99
N GLU A 280 -6.32 12.48 -17.10
CA GLU A 280 -7.15 13.30 -17.98
C GLU A 280 -6.43 13.52 -19.31
N ARG A 281 -6.98 13.01 -20.40
CA ARG A 281 -6.45 13.26 -21.75
C ARG A 281 -6.70 14.72 -22.18
N LEU A 282 -5.64 15.44 -22.58
CA LEU A 282 -5.68 16.88 -22.88
C LEU A 282 -5.94 17.22 -24.36
N GLY A 283 -5.93 16.24 -25.25
CA GLY A 283 -6.26 16.44 -26.66
C GLY A 283 -5.80 15.28 -27.54
N ARG A 284 -6.31 15.24 -28.78
CA ARG A 284 -5.85 14.32 -29.84
C ARG A 284 -4.93 15.08 -30.78
N ALA A 285 -3.64 15.01 -30.51
CA ALA A 285 -2.56 15.39 -31.43
C ALA A 285 -1.63 14.16 -31.57
N PRO A 286 -0.56 14.13 -32.40
CA PRO A 286 0.04 12.87 -32.86
C PRO A 286 0.50 11.92 -31.74
N THR A 287 0.73 12.44 -30.54
CA THR A 287 0.82 11.67 -29.29
C THR A 287 -0.15 12.26 -28.27
N ASP A 288 -0.92 11.39 -27.60
CA ASP A 288 -1.82 11.81 -26.54
C ASP A 288 -1.04 12.35 -25.34
N ARG A 289 -1.47 13.51 -24.83
CA ARG A 289 -0.95 14.11 -23.59
C ARG A 289 -1.96 13.94 -22.47
N TYR A 290 -1.44 13.77 -21.26
CA TYR A 290 -2.23 13.50 -20.06
C TYR A 290 -1.88 14.46 -18.95
N ARG A 291 -2.91 14.87 -18.20
CA ARG A 291 -2.76 15.47 -16.88
C ARG A 291 -3.09 14.44 -15.82
N LEU A 292 -2.20 14.30 -14.85
CA LEU A 292 -2.42 13.42 -13.70
C LEU A 292 -3.13 14.21 -12.60
N ARG A 293 -4.19 13.63 -12.03
CA ARG A 293 -4.95 14.21 -10.93
C ARG A 293 -5.00 13.27 -9.75
N SER A 294 -4.81 13.80 -8.54
CA SER A 294 -5.08 13.05 -7.32
C SER A 294 -6.57 12.77 -7.21
N ALA A 295 -6.96 11.53 -6.93
CA ALA A 295 -8.34 11.19 -6.62
C ALA A 295 -8.77 11.72 -5.24
N HIS A 296 -7.81 12.00 -4.35
CA HIS A 296 -8.08 12.52 -3.01
C HIS A 296 -8.52 13.99 -3.03
N THR A 297 -7.86 14.83 -3.84
CA THR A 297 -8.06 16.29 -3.82
C THR A 297 -8.62 16.85 -5.14
N GLY A 298 -8.54 16.09 -6.24
CA GLY A 298 -8.85 16.57 -7.59
C GLY A 298 -7.79 17.53 -8.19
N ARG A 299 -6.76 17.88 -7.42
CA ARG A 299 -5.64 18.73 -7.83
C ARG A 299 -4.67 17.96 -8.71
N CYS A 300 -3.81 18.70 -9.40
CA CYS A 300 -2.99 18.18 -10.47
C CYS A 300 -1.58 17.88 -9.99
N ILE A 301 -0.97 16.88 -10.62
CA ILE A 301 0.44 16.60 -10.43
C ILE A 301 1.21 17.42 -11.46
N GLY A 302 2.17 18.20 -10.99
CA GLY A 302 3.09 19.00 -11.79
C GLY A 302 4.52 18.82 -11.32
N LEU A 303 5.39 19.73 -11.74
CA LEU A 303 6.81 19.71 -11.41
C LEU A 303 7.15 20.95 -10.61
N LEU A 304 7.88 20.74 -9.52
CA LEU A 304 8.25 21.79 -8.59
C LEU A 304 9.01 22.91 -9.31
N ASP A 305 8.65 24.15 -8.95
CA ASP A 305 9.24 25.37 -9.50
C ASP A 305 9.11 25.50 -11.03
N ASP A 306 8.13 24.81 -11.62
CA ASP A 306 7.84 24.77 -13.06
C ASP A 306 9.07 24.41 -13.91
N THR A 307 9.87 23.44 -13.46
CA THR A 307 11.05 22.96 -14.22
C THR A 307 10.91 21.50 -14.66
N ALA A 308 11.14 21.26 -15.96
CA ALA A 308 11.21 19.91 -16.52
C ALA A 308 12.68 19.45 -16.67
N THR A 309 13.45 19.46 -15.58
CA THR A 309 14.87 19.07 -15.59
C THR A 309 15.11 17.79 -14.79
N ALA A 310 16.27 17.14 -15.01
CA ALA A 310 16.61 15.92 -14.27
C ALA A 310 16.77 16.24 -12.77
N GLY A 311 16.00 15.54 -11.93
CA GLY A 311 15.91 15.77 -10.49
C GLY A 311 14.71 16.61 -10.07
N ALA A 312 13.98 17.23 -11.01
CA ALA A 312 12.79 18.02 -10.70
C ALA A 312 11.76 17.16 -9.95
N THR A 313 11.34 17.63 -8.78
CA THR A 313 10.40 16.88 -7.93
C THR A 313 8.97 17.01 -8.46
N ALA A 314 8.25 15.90 -8.57
CA ALA A 314 6.83 15.94 -8.87
C ALA A 314 6.03 16.24 -7.61
N VAL A 315 5.10 17.19 -7.74
CA VAL A 315 4.30 17.68 -6.61
C VAL A 315 2.84 17.85 -7.01
N GLN A 316 1.97 17.86 -6.02
CA GLN A 316 0.60 18.30 -6.19
C GLN A 316 0.52 19.83 -6.15
N GLU A 317 -0.20 20.38 -7.12
CA GLU A 317 -0.42 21.82 -7.26
C GLU A 317 -1.78 22.10 -7.91
N ASP A 318 -2.12 23.38 -8.02
CA ASP A 318 -3.36 23.77 -8.67
C ASP A 318 -3.32 23.44 -10.16
N CYS A 319 -4.45 23.00 -10.69
CA CYS A 319 -4.53 22.60 -12.08
C CYS A 319 -4.42 23.83 -13.00
N THR A 320 -3.41 23.83 -13.86
CA THR A 320 -3.17 24.88 -14.84
C THR A 320 -3.07 24.28 -16.25
N LYS A 321 -2.84 25.12 -17.24
CA LYS A 321 -2.45 24.69 -18.59
C LYS A 321 -0.93 24.72 -18.78
N ALA A 322 -0.17 24.75 -17.67
CA ALA A 322 1.27 24.81 -17.72
C ALA A 322 1.85 23.52 -18.32
N PRO A 323 2.88 23.63 -19.18
CA PRO A 323 3.52 22.49 -19.82
C PRO A 323 4.08 21.44 -18.85
N GLU A 324 4.39 21.86 -17.62
CA GLU A 324 4.97 21.05 -16.54
C GLU A 324 3.95 20.11 -15.87
N GLN A 325 2.65 20.28 -16.16
CA GLN A 325 1.58 19.37 -15.74
C GLN A 325 1.17 18.38 -16.83
N GLU A 326 1.88 18.36 -17.96
CA GLU A 326 1.59 17.48 -19.09
C GLU A 326 2.58 16.33 -19.18
N PHE A 327 2.03 15.11 -19.29
CA PHE A 327 2.80 13.88 -19.36
C PHE A 327 2.43 13.08 -20.61
N LEU A 328 3.41 12.33 -21.12
CA LEU A 328 3.24 11.32 -22.16
C LEU A 328 3.27 9.94 -21.52
N ILE A 329 2.42 9.04 -22.00
CA ILE A 329 2.34 7.66 -21.48
C ILE A 329 2.69 6.70 -22.60
N ASP A 330 3.88 6.10 -22.51
CA ASP A 330 4.34 5.11 -23.47
C ASP A 330 4.20 3.72 -22.88
N LEU A 331 3.56 2.81 -23.61
CA LEU A 331 3.50 1.40 -23.25
C LEU A 331 4.88 0.76 -23.41
N LEU A 332 5.31 0.06 -22.38
CA LEU A 332 6.46 -0.84 -22.45
C LEU A 332 5.97 -2.25 -22.80
N PRO A 333 6.73 -3.00 -23.60
CA PRO A 333 6.42 -4.40 -23.84
C PRO A 333 6.36 -5.18 -22.51
N SER A 334 5.39 -6.08 -22.40
CA SER A 334 5.40 -7.11 -21.36
C SER A 334 6.68 -7.94 -21.53
N ALA A 335 7.50 -7.99 -20.48
CA ALA A 335 8.72 -8.79 -20.43
C ALA A 335 8.39 -10.28 -20.40
#